data_AF-A0A2S0VRI2-F1
#
_entry.id   AF-A0A2S0VRI2-F1
#
_cell.length_a   1.000
_cell.length_b   1.000
_cell.length_c   1.000
_cell.angle_alpha   90.00
_cell.angle_beta   90.00
_cell.angle_gamma   90.00
#
_symmetry.space_group_name_H-M   'P 1'
#
loop_
_entity.id
_entity.type
_entity.pdbx_description
1 polymer ?
#
loop_
_entity_poly.entity_id
_entity_poly.type
_entity_poly.pdbx_seq_one_letter_code
_entity_poly.pdbx_strand_id
1 'polypeptide(L)'
;MSETPANTNSPQQTATTQTTAEQAVNSMPEFIVIWANYGSVNKSVDVTCIVQALVTELLAKGEPVKFKVSNDHMGCNPDKAVNKSFAIQFNYQGQNYSLAAMEGEEVDLSLVAPTINVLGAVYGCSKGCFDVTAKVSALLDSVGPTRIFADNATFGDPCKGVKKSFSVRYAIGETIYTRTCKEDESVELAAS
;
A
#
# COMPACT_ATOMS: atom_id res chain seq x y z
N MET A 1 37.00 64.36 -21.69
CA MET A 1 35.61 64.67 -21.35
C MET A 1 34.92 63.33 -21.16
N SER A 2 34.55 63.06 -19.92
CA SER A 2 34.25 61.75 -19.38
C SER A 2 32.78 61.73 -18.99
N GLU A 3 32.00 60.76 -19.47
CA GLU A 3 30.71 60.41 -18.86
C GLU A 3 30.52 58.89 -18.91
N THR A 4 30.31 58.32 -17.73
CA THR A 4 29.71 57.00 -17.43
C THR A 4 28.65 57.34 -16.36
N PRO A 5 27.40 56.82 -16.36
CA PRO A 5 27.13 55.52 -15.70
C PRO A 5 25.81 54.77 -16.06
N ALA A 6 25.66 53.60 -15.40
CA ALA A 6 24.43 52.99 -14.84
C ALA A 6 23.53 52.03 -15.67
N ASN A 7 23.75 50.73 -15.42
CA ASN A 7 22.79 49.70 -14.97
C ASN A 7 21.29 50.08 -14.82
N THR A 8 20.37 49.28 -15.37
CA THR A 8 19.09 48.90 -14.70
C THR A 8 18.43 47.64 -15.30
N ASN A 9 18.21 46.64 -14.42
CA ASN A 9 17.05 45.74 -14.23
C ASN A 9 16.27 45.05 -15.38
N SER A 10 16.04 43.73 -15.14
CA SER A 10 15.08 42.73 -15.64
C SER A 10 13.59 43.19 -15.70
N PRO A 11 12.55 42.32 -15.92
CA PRO A 11 12.43 40.96 -16.50
C PRO A 11 11.26 40.83 -17.52
N GLN A 12 11.16 39.72 -18.26
CA GLN A 12 9.84 39.05 -18.39
C GLN A 12 10.02 37.54 -18.55
N GLN A 13 9.89 36.86 -17.40
CA GLN A 13 9.55 35.46 -17.31
C GLN A 13 8.17 35.25 -17.95
N THR A 14 8.11 34.46 -19.02
CA THR A 14 6.93 33.65 -19.29
C THR A 14 7.09 32.34 -18.52
N ALA A 15 6.45 32.29 -17.36
CA ALA A 15 6.22 31.05 -16.63
C ALA A 15 5.29 30.16 -17.45
N THR A 16 5.85 29.11 -18.06
CA THR A 16 5.06 27.94 -18.44
C THR A 16 5.10 26.96 -17.29
N THR A 17 3.98 26.91 -16.57
CA THR A 17 3.59 25.84 -15.66
C THR A 17 3.77 24.49 -16.35
N GLN A 18 4.84 23.78 -16.03
CA GLN A 18 4.94 22.35 -16.28
C GLN A 18 4.20 21.64 -15.15
N THR A 19 2.96 21.27 -15.47
CA THR A 19 2.08 20.43 -14.67
C THR A 19 2.73 19.07 -14.45
N THR A 20 2.79 18.69 -13.18
CA THR A 20 2.97 17.36 -12.60
C THR A 20 2.41 16.22 -13.46
N ALA A 21 3.24 15.61 -14.30
CA ALA A 21 2.91 14.37 -15.01
C ALA A 21 4.12 13.42 -15.15
N GLU A 22 5.20 13.66 -14.40
CA GLU A 22 6.44 12.89 -14.46
C GLU A 22 6.77 12.24 -13.10
N GLN A 23 5.74 11.82 -12.38
CA GLN A 23 5.81 10.86 -11.27
C GLN A 23 4.53 10.01 -11.26
N ALA A 24 4.34 9.19 -12.29
CA ALA A 24 3.31 8.16 -12.30
C ALA A 24 3.98 6.78 -12.39
N VAL A 25 4.29 6.26 -11.20
CA VAL A 25 4.13 4.87 -10.74
C VAL A 25 4.75 3.73 -11.56
N ASN A 26 5.97 3.38 -11.20
CA ASN A 26 6.46 2.00 -11.35
C ASN A 26 6.02 1.18 -10.11
N SER A 27 4.71 1.00 -9.94
CA SER A 27 4.13 0.23 -8.83
C SER A 27 3.17 -0.79 -9.41
N MET A 28 3.64 -2.03 -9.60
CA MET A 28 2.71 -3.13 -9.83
C MET A 28 1.69 -3.17 -8.67
N PRO A 29 0.41 -3.45 -8.94
CA PRO A 29 -0.59 -3.49 -7.89
C PRO A 29 -0.19 -4.54 -6.84
N GLU A 30 -0.18 -4.12 -5.58
CA GLU A 30 0.13 -4.96 -4.40
C GLU A 30 -0.81 -6.18 -4.29
N PHE A 31 -1.97 -6.07 -4.94
CA PHE A 31 -3.04 -7.04 -4.96
C PHE A 31 -3.40 -7.44 -6.40
N ILE A 32 -3.19 -8.70 -6.75
CA ILE A 32 -3.50 -9.26 -8.07
C ILE A 32 -4.51 -10.39 -7.89
N VAL A 33 -5.74 -10.20 -8.34
CA VAL A 33 -6.74 -11.26 -8.43
C VAL A 33 -6.33 -12.19 -9.57
N ILE A 34 -6.00 -13.43 -9.22
CA ILE A 34 -5.56 -14.47 -10.17
C ILE A 34 -6.80 -15.05 -10.86
N TRP A 35 -7.82 -15.40 -10.07
CA TRP A 35 -9.14 -15.74 -10.57
C TRP A 35 -10.21 -15.53 -9.50
N ALA A 36 -11.44 -15.28 -9.93
CA ALA A 36 -12.61 -15.28 -9.06
C ALA A 36 -13.84 -15.81 -9.80
N ASN A 37 -14.68 -16.58 -9.12
CA ASN A 37 -15.89 -17.14 -9.69
C ASN A 37 -17.08 -16.92 -8.76
N TYR A 38 -18.23 -16.60 -9.34
CA TYR A 38 -19.48 -16.40 -8.62
C TYR A 38 -20.61 -17.14 -9.30
N GLY A 39 -21.39 -17.92 -8.54
CA GLY A 39 -22.54 -18.62 -9.08
C GLY A 39 -22.90 -19.91 -8.34
N SER A 40 -23.67 -20.76 -9.00
CA SER A 40 -24.01 -22.10 -8.51
C SER A 40 -23.16 -23.15 -9.23
N VAL A 41 -23.25 -24.40 -8.75
CA VAL A 41 -22.59 -25.56 -9.38
C VAL A 41 -22.89 -25.68 -10.88
N ASN A 42 -24.08 -25.26 -11.31
CA ASN A 42 -24.53 -25.41 -12.71
C ASN A 42 -24.48 -24.10 -13.51
N LYS A 43 -24.35 -22.95 -12.85
CA LYS A 43 -24.38 -21.62 -13.48
C LYS A 43 -23.44 -20.69 -12.73
N SER A 44 -22.22 -20.57 -13.22
CA SER A 44 -21.23 -19.66 -12.66
C SER A 44 -20.60 -18.76 -13.69
N VAL A 45 -20.12 -17.62 -13.21
CA VAL A 45 -19.53 -16.55 -14.01
C VAL A 45 -18.15 -16.23 -13.44
N ASP A 46 -17.18 -16.05 -14.32
CA ASP A 46 -15.89 -15.49 -13.98
C ASP A 46 -16.06 -13.99 -13.65
N VAL A 47 -15.73 -13.62 -12.42
CA VAL A 47 -15.84 -12.25 -11.90
C VAL A 47 -14.47 -11.64 -11.62
N THR A 48 -13.38 -12.25 -12.11
CA THR A 48 -11.98 -11.85 -11.86
C THR A 48 -11.75 -10.36 -12.10
N CYS A 49 -12.18 -9.85 -13.27
CA CYS A 49 -11.98 -8.43 -13.61
C CYS A 49 -12.80 -7.50 -12.71
N ILE A 50 -14.03 -7.90 -12.35
CA ILE A 50 -14.92 -7.10 -11.51
C ILE A 50 -14.34 -6.99 -10.10
N VAL A 51 -13.89 -8.12 -9.55
CA VAL A 51 -13.26 -8.15 -8.23
C VAL A 51 -11.93 -7.39 -8.23
N GLN A 52 -11.10 -7.52 -9.28
CA GLN A 52 -9.87 -6.72 -9.40
C GLN A 52 -10.15 -5.21 -9.40
N ALA A 53 -11.20 -4.77 -10.10
CA ALA A 53 -11.59 -3.36 -10.13
C ALA A 53 -12.07 -2.87 -8.75
N LEU A 54 -12.91 -3.67 -8.07
CA LEU A 54 -13.38 -3.37 -6.72
C LEU A 54 -12.23 -3.24 -5.72
N VAL A 55 -11.28 -4.19 -5.74
CA VAL A 55 -10.07 -4.14 -4.91
C VAL A 55 -9.27 -2.87 -5.18
N THR A 56 -9.08 -2.53 -6.44
CA THR A 56 -8.33 -1.33 -6.85
C THR A 56 -9.02 -0.05 -6.35
N GLU A 57 -10.34 0.02 -6.41
CA GLU A 57 -11.12 1.15 -5.91
C GLU A 57 -11.01 1.30 -4.38
N LEU A 58 -11.11 0.20 -3.62
CA LEU A 58 -10.98 0.21 -2.16
C LEU A 58 -9.58 0.67 -1.73
N LEU A 59 -8.54 0.15 -2.40
CA LEU A 59 -7.15 0.56 -2.16
C LEU A 59 -6.94 2.05 -2.46
N ALA A 60 -7.51 2.56 -3.56
CA ALA A 60 -7.39 3.97 -3.92
C ALA A 60 -8.07 4.92 -2.90
N LYS A 61 -9.09 4.42 -2.19
CA LYS A 61 -9.75 5.13 -1.09
C LYS A 61 -9.00 5.01 0.25
N GLY A 62 -8.01 4.13 0.34
CA GLY A 62 -7.37 3.77 1.60
C GLY A 62 -8.31 3.00 2.54
N GLU A 63 -9.29 2.28 1.98
CA GLU A 63 -10.23 1.46 2.73
C GLU A 63 -9.73 0.01 2.85
N PRO A 64 -10.12 -0.72 3.91
CA PRO A 64 -9.88 -2.16 3.97
C PRO A 64 -10.43 -2.87 2.72
N VAL A 65 -9.68 -3.83 2.17
CA VAL A 65 -10.10 -4.60 1.00
C VAL A 65 -11.13 -5.64 1.41
N LYS A 66 -12.35 -5.15 1.63
CA LYS A 66 -13.42 -5.87 2.28
C LYS A 66 -14.74 -5.54 1.59
N PHE A 67 -15.52 -6.55 1.25
CA PHE A 67 -16.77 -6.37 0.54
C PHE A 67 -17.76 -7.50 0.79
N LYS A 68 -19.05 -7.17 0.66
CA LYS A 68 -20.13 -8.15 0.72
C LYS A 68 -20.24 -8.90 -0.61
N VAL A 69 -20.29 -10.22 -0.57
CA VAL A 69 -20.59 -11.05 -1.74
C VAL A 69 -22.05 -10.86 -2.12
N SER A 70 -22.30 -10.20 -3.25
CA SER A 70 -23.66 -9.87 -3.70
C SER A 70 -23.74 -9.72 -5.21
N ASN A 71 -24.95 -9.82 -5.77
CA ASN A 71 -25.17 -9.58 -7.20
C ASN A 71 -24.69 -8.19 -7.66
N ASP A 72 -24.81 -7.19 -6.78
CA ASP A 72 -24.43 -5.81 -7.10
C ASP A 72 -22.91 -5.67 -7.20
N HIS A 73 -22.17 -6.17 -6.20
CA HIS A 73 -20.69 -6.13 -6.23
C HIS A 73 -20.09 -7.08 -7.27
N MET A 74 -20.78 -8.17 -7.63
CA MET A 74 -20.35 -9.10 -8.67
C MET A 74 -20.84 -8.68 -10.08
N GLY A 75 -21.61 -7.58 -10.19
CA GLY A 75 -22.17 -7.06 -11.43
C GLY A 75 -23.15 -7.99 -12.15
N CYS A 76 -23.55 -9.11 -11.53
CA CYS A 76 -24.38 -10.12 -12.17
C CYS A 76 -25.14 -10.98 -11.15
N ASN A 77 -26.26 -11.58 -11.59
CA ASN A 77 -26.94 -12.66 -10.89
C ASN A 77 -26.99 -13.93 -11.78
N PRO A 78 -25.94 -14.77 -11.74
CA PRO A 78 -25.80 -15.97 -12.57
C PRO A 78 -26.95 -16.97 -12.48
N ASP A 79 -27.55 -17.09 -11.28
CA ASP A 79 -28.63 -18.04 -11.03
C ASP A 79 -29.64 -17.46 -10.05
N LYS A 80 -30.74 -16.94 -10.61
CA LYS A 80 -31.74 -16.14 -9.87
C LYS A 80 -32.51 -16.93 -8.80
N ALA A 81 -32.48 -18.25 -8.87
CA ALA A 81 -33.30 -19.13 -8.03
C ALA A 81 -32.53 -19.71 -6.84
N VAL A 82 -31.22 -19.49 -6.74
CA VAL A 82 -30.37 -20.12 -5.73
C VAL A 82 -29.39 -19.13 -5.11
N ASN A 83 -29.00 -19.41 -3.87
CA ASN A 83 -27.85 -18.76 -3.26
C ASN A 83 -26.58 -19.21 -3.97
N LYS A 84 -25.75 -18.23 -4.33
CA LYS A 84 -24.53 -18.47 -5.07
C LYS A 84 -23.35 -18.58 -4.13
N SER A 85 -22.36 -19.38 -4.51
CA SER A 85 -21.05 -19.41 -3.89
C SER A 85 -20.10 -18.46 -4.63
N PHE A 86 -19.14 -17.93 -3.89
CA PHE A 86 -18.02 -17.15 -4.37
C PHE A 86 -16.72 -17.85 -3.99
N ALA A 87 -15.77 -17.88 -4.92
CA ALA A 87 -14.41 -18.33 -4.67
C ALA A 87 -13.43 -17.39 -5.35
N ILE A 88 -12.29 -17.14 -4.70
CA ILE A 88 -11.25 -16.24 -5.19
C ILE A 88 -9.87 -16.84 -4.91
N GLN A 89 -8.96 -16.65 -5.86
CA GLN A 89 -7.51 -16.70 -5.63
C GLN A 89 -6.87 -15.38 -6.02
N PHE A 90 -5.89 -14.98 -5.24
CA PHE A 90 -5.17 -13.73 -5.46
C PHE A 90 -3.75 -13.82 -4.93
N ASN A 91 -2.88 -13.00 -5.51
CA ASN A 91 -1.57 -12.71 -5.00
C ASN A 91 -1.63 -11.42 -4.19
N TYR A 92 -1.08 -11.45 -2.99
CA TYR A 92 -0.82 -10.28 -2.18
C TYR A 92 0.65 -10.30 -1.76
N GLN A 93 1.42 -9.30 -2.18
CA GLN A 93 2.85 -9.18 -1.89
C GLN A 93 3.66 -10.46 -2.19
N GLY A 94 3.39 -11.09 -3.33
CA GLY A 94 4.11 -12.29 -3.76
C GLY A 94 3.61 -13.59 -3.13
N GLN A 95 2.66 -13.55 -2.21
CA GLN A 95 2.03 -14.74 -1.63
C GLN A 95 0.64 -14.98 -2.21
N ASN A 96 0.33 -16.24 -2.54
CA ASN A 96 -0.97 -16.62 -3.10
C ASN A 96 -1.92 -17.06 -1.98
N TYR A 97 -3.13 -16.53 -2.02
CA TYR A 97 -4.20 -16.82 -1.07
C TYR A 97 -5.45 -17.33 -1.79
N SER A 98 -6.32 -18.01 -1.05
CA SER A 98 -7.61 -18.49 -1.55
C SER A 98 -8.67 -18.33 -0.49
N LEU A 99 -9.86 -17.86 -0.87
CA LEU A 99 -11.01 -17.74 0.01
C LEU A 99 -12.27 -18.22 -0.71
N ALA A 100 -13.26 -18.62 0.09
CA ALA A 100 -14.60 -18.94 -0.38
C ALA A 100 -15.63 -18.34 0.59
N ALA A 101 -16.78 -17.96 0.05
CA ALA A 101 -17.89 -17.38 0.80
C ALA A 101 -19.21 -17.65 0.08
N MET A 102 -20.32 -17.51 0.80
CA MET A 102 -21.67 -17.56 0.24
C MET A 102 -22.19 -16.15 -0.08
N GLU A 103 -23.12 -16.06 -1.03
CA GLU A 103 -23.87 -14.83 -1.27
C GLU A 103 -24.52 -14.31 0.03
N GLY A 104 -24.31 -13.03 0.31
CA GLY A 104 -24.74 -12.38 1.54
C GLY A 104 -23.64 -12.30 2.61
N GLU A 105 -22.60 -13.11 2.53
CA GLU A 105 -21.45 -13.06 3.44
C GLU A 105 -20.49 -11.93 3.07
N GLU A 106 -19.61 -11.61 4.00
CA GLU A 106 -18.57 -10.62 3.84
C GLU A 106 -17.22 -11.30 3.64
N VAL A 107 -16.50 -10.88 2.61
CA VAL A 107 -15.13 -11.31 2.35
C VAL A 107 -14.21 -10.16 2.73
N ASP A 108 -13.27 -10.45 3.61
CA ASP A 108 -12.23 -9.52 4.03
C ASP A 108 -10.88 -10.05 3.56
N LEU A 109 -10.38 -9.47 2.46
CA LEU A 109 -9.08 -9.83 1.90
C LEU A 109 -7.92 -9.24 2.70
N SER A 110 -8.18 -8.31 3.61
CA SER A 110 -7.14 -7.78 4.51
C SER A 110 -6.79 -8.77 5.62
N LEU A 111 -7.70 -9.68 5.99
CA LEU A 111 -7.43 -10.72 7.00
C LEU A 111 -6.44 -11.78 6.55
N VAL A 112 -6.15 -11.87 5.26
CA VAL A 112 -5.10 -12.78 4.76
C VAL A 112 -3.76 -12.07 4.58
N ALA A 113 -3.71 -10.74 4.73
CA ALA A 113 -2.43 -10.06 4.85
C ALA A 113 -1.75 -10.58 6.12
N PRO A 114 -0.47 -10.95 6.06
CA PRO A 114 0.23 -11.40 7.26
C PRO A 114 0.10 -10.33 8.34
N THR A 115 -0.46 -10.70 9.50
CA THR A 115 -0.50 -9.80 10.64
C THR A 115 0.93 -9.53 11.07
N ILE A 116 1.40 -8.30 10.84
CA ILE A 116 2.73 -7.85 11.22
C ILE A 116 2.65 -7.31 12.64
N ASN A 117 3.25 -8.01 13.59
CA ASN A 117 3.43 -7.53 14.94
C ASN A 117 4.79 -6.83 15.06
N VAL A 118 4.80 -5.50 15.16
CA VAL A 118 6.04 -4.73 15.33
C VAL A 118 6.58 -4.96 16.74
N LEU A 119 7.76 -5.56 16.84
CA LEU A 119 8.41 -5.88 18.11
C LEU A 119 9.37 -4.79 18.59
N GLY A 120 9.79 -3.91 17.68
CA GLY A 120 10.67 -2.79 17.97
C GLY A 120 11.18 -2.13 16.70
N ALA A 121 11.27 -0.80 16.69
CA ALA A 121 11.81 -0.05 15.56
C ALA A 121 12.60 1.19 16.03
N VAL A 122 13.69 1.49 15.33
CA VAL A 122 14.59 2.61 15.63
C VAL A 122 14.90 3.37 14.36
N TYR A 123 14.85 4.71 14.43
CA TYR A 123 15.34 5.60 13.39
C TYR A 123 16.40 6.54 13.97
N GLY A 124 17.59 6.59 13.37
CA GLY A 124 18.65 7.46 13.88
C GLY A 124 20.05 7.15 13.37
N CYS A 125 21.04 7.69 14.07
CA CYS A 125 22.45 7.53 13.78
C CYS A 125 23.25 7.34 15.08
N SER A 126 24.58 7.25 14.98
CA SER A 126 25.47 7.07 16.14
C SER A 126 25.41 8.21 17.17
N LYS A 127 24.86 9.39 16.80
CA LYS A 127 24.73 10.56 17.69
C LYS A 127 23.37 10.65 18.38
N GLY A 128 22.39 9.86 17.98
CA GLY A 128 21.03 9.93 18.51
C GLY A 128 20.05 9.10 17.69
N CYS A 129 19.04 8.57 18.36
CA CYS A 129 17.98 7.79 17.74
C CYS A 129 16.63 8.04 18.42
N PHE A 130 15.56 7.79 17.67
CA PHE A 130 14.20 7.70 18.18
C PHE A 130 13.73 6.25 18.14
N ASP A 131 13.06 5.84 19.20
CA ASP A 131 12.19 4.67 19.17
C ASP A 131 10.93 5.05 18.37
N VAL A 132 10.74 4.39 17.25
CA VAL A 132 9.63 4.66 16.32
C VAL A 132 8.65 3.48 16.28
N THR A 133 8.74 2.54 17.22
CA THR A 133 7.92 1.32 17.28
C THR A 133 6.43 1.62 17.12
N ALA A 134 5.89 2.50 17.99
CA ALA A 134 4.48 2.86 17.96
C ALA A 134 4.06 3.56 16.66
N LYS A 135 4.95 4.34 16.05
CA LYS A 135 4.67 5.03 14.79
C LYS A 135 4.64 4.06 13.62
N VAL A 136 5.53 3.08 13.60
CA VAL A 136 5.52 2.00 12.61
C VAL A 136 4.27 1.12 12.76
N SER A 137 3.87 0.77 14.00
CA SER A 137 2.60 0.07 14.24
C SER A 137 1.40 0.85 13.69
N ALA A 138 1.31 2.15 13.98
CA ALA A 138 0.22 2.98 13.50
C ALA A 138 0.18 3.12 11.97
N LEU A 139 1.34 3.12 11.30
CA LEU A 139 1.41 3.12 9.83
C LEU A 139 0.89 1.81 9.22
N LEU A 140 1.07 0.67 9.91
CA LEU A 140 0.58 -0.63 9.46
C LEU A 140 -0.93 -0.80 9.72
N ASP A 141 -1.45 -0.21 10.81
CA ASP A 141 -2.86 -0.26 11.19
C ASP A 141 -3.77 0.59 10.26
N SER A 142 -3.23 1.62 9.61
CA SER A 142 -4.00 2.56 8.78
C SER A 142 -4.24 2.10 7.34
N VAL A 143 -4.23 0.78 7.07
CA VAL A 143 -4.37 0.16 5.75
C VAL A 143 -3.06 0.14 4.94
N GLY A 144 -2.24 -0.87 5.21
CA GLY A 144 -1.38 -1.51 4.21
C GLY A 144 -0.37 -0.63 3.48
N PRO A 145 0.67 -0.16 4.19
CA PRO A 145 1.97 -0.32 3.56
C PRO A 145 2.84 -1.21 4.43
N THR A 146 3.11 -2.42 3.94
CA THR A 146 4.30 -3.15 4.40
C THR A 146 5.57 -2.44 3.94
N ARG A 147 5.46 -1.44 3.06
CA ARG A 147 6.55 -0.58 2.64
C ARG A 147 6.67 0.69 3.49
N ILE A 148 7.72 0.77 4.31
CA ILE A 148 8.01 1.93 5.14
C ILE A 148 9.10 2.77 4.46
N PHE A 149 8.84 4.06 4.20
CA PHE A 149 9.83 5.02 3.72
C PHE A 149 10.51 5.72 4.92
N ALA A 150 11.84 5.67 4.96
CA ALA A 150 12.62 6.13 6.11
C ALA A 150 13.08 7.58 5.95
N ASP A 151 12.26 8.55 6.36
CA ASP A 151 12.59 9.98 6.28
C ASP A 151 12.26 10.78 7.55
N ASN A 152 12.73 12.02 7.57
CA ASN A 152 12.49 12.96 8.67
C ASN A 152 11.03 13.39 8.78
N ALA A 153 10.27 13.38 7.68
CA ALA A 153 8.86 13.74 7.70
C ALA A 153 8.04 12.68 8.45
N THR A 154 8.39 11.41 8.25
CA THR A 154 7.76 10.25 8.87
C THR A 154 8.23 10.09 10.30
N PHE A 155 9.53 10.15 10.59
CA PHE A 155 10.06 9.77 11.91
C PHE A 155 10.60 10.92 12.77
N GLY A 156 10.70 12.13 12.21
CA GLY A 156 11.45 13.23 12.81
C GLY A 156 12.96 13.09 12.60
N ASP A 157 13.72 14.14 12.95
CA ASP A 157 15.17 14.18 12.74
C ASP A 157 15.95 14.09 14.08
N PRO A 158 16.36 12.89 14.52
CA PRO A 158 17.11 12.70 15.76
C PRO A 158 18.56 13.22 15.70
N CYS A 159 19.12 13.42 14.51
CA CYS A 159 20.49 13.92 14.38
C CYS A 159 20.68 14.76 13.11
N LYS A 160 20.38 16.06 13.26
CA LYS A 160 20.46 17.07 12.19
C LYS A 160 21.80 17.07 11.46
N GLY A 161 21.72 17.07 10.13
CA GLY A 161 22.89 17.10 9.24
C GLY A 161 23.66 15.78 9.15
N VAL A 162 23.15 14.70 9.76
CA VAL A 162 23.74 13.36 9.67
C VAL A 162 22.74 12.41 9.04
N LYS A 163 23.22 11.58 8.10
CA LYS A 163 22.42 10.52 7.50
C LYS A 163 22.06 9.47 8.55
N LYS A 164 20.78 9.12 8.60
CA LYS A 164 20.24 8.13 9.54
C LYS A 164 20.04 6.78 8.87
N SER A 165 19.70 5.80 9.69
CA SER A 165 19.24 4.48 9.30
C SER A 165 17.97 4.15 10.05
N PHE A 166 17.09 3.40 9.39
CA PHE A 166 15.92 2.78 9.99
C PHE A 166 16.18 1.29 10.20
N SER A 167 15.82 0.76 11.36
CA SER A 167 15.76 -0.68 11.60
C SER A 167 14.47 -1.06 12.29
N VAL A 168 13.87 -2.16 11.89
CA VAL A 168 12.63 -2.68 12.46
C VAL A 168 12.71 -4.19 12.61
N ARG A 169 12.26 -4.66 13.77
CA ARG A 169 12.05 -6.06 14.09
C ARG A 169 10.56 -6.30 14.22
N TYR A 170 10.05 -7.31 13.53
CA TYR A 170 8.63 -7.62 13.49
C TYR A 170 8.41 -9.14 13.42
N ALA A 171 7.23 -9.60 13.80
CA ALA A 171 6.82 -10.98 13.64
C ALA A 171 5.69 -11.10 12.62
N ILE A 172 5.74 -12.17 11.82
CA ILE A 172 4.63 -12.66 11.02
C ILE A 172 4.35 -14.07 11.53
N GLY A 173 3.19 -14.25 12.16
CA GLY A 173 2.94 -15.47 12.96
C GLY A 173 4.00 -15.63 14.05
N GLU A 174 4.64 -16.81 14.10
CA GLU A 174 5.71 -17.12 15.05
C GLU A 174 7.12 -16.74 14.58
N THR A 175 7.27 -16.33 13.31
CA THR A 175 8.59 -16.06 12.72
C THR A 175 8.95 -14.59 12.88
N ILE A 176 10.17 -14.33 13.39
CA ILE A 176 10.70 -12.99 13.60
C ILE A 176 11.62 -12.58 12.45
N TYR A 177 11.40 -11.38 11.94
CA TYR A 177 12.14 -10.76 10.86
C TYR A 177 12.82 -9.47 11.32
N THR A 178 13.87 -9.07 10.61
CA THR A 178 14.50 -7.75 10.77
C THR A 178 14.77 -7.14 9.41
N ARG A 179 14.47 -5.84 9.27
CA ARG A 179 14.75 -5.05 8.08
C ARG A 179 15.48 -3.78 8.46
N THR A 180 16.36 -3.33 7.59
CA THR A 180 17.16 -2.12 7.79
C THR A 180 17.35 -1.42 6.45
N CYS A 181 17.25 -0.09 6.43
CA CYS A 181 17.61 0.74 5.29
C CYS A 181 18.25 2.05 5.75
N LYS A 182 18.80 2.83 4.80
CA LYS A 182 19.28 4.18 5.06
C LYS A 182 18.14 5.19 4.97
N GLU A 183 18.37 6.38 5.50
CA GLU A 183 17.47 7.52 5.29
C GLU A 183 17.31 7.83 3.80
N ASP A 184 16.07 8.11 3.41
CA ASP A 184 15.54 8.26 2.05
C ASP A 184 15.42 6.96 1.24
N GLU A 185 15.45 5.80 1.90
CA GLU A 185 15.16 4.49 1.31
C GLU A 185 13.89 3.88 1.91
N SER A 186 13.31 2.88 1.22
CA SER A 186 12.19 2.08 1.75
C SER A 186 12.63 0.69 2.20
N VAL A 187 11.95 0.13 3.20
CA VAL A 187 11.95 -1.32 3.48
C VAL A 187 10.56 -1.90 3.30
N GLU A 188 10.52 -3.16 2.87
CA GLU A 188 9.30 -3.96 2.82
C GLU A 188 9.29 -4.98 3.96
N LEU A 189 8.20 -5.00 4.74
CA LEU A 189 7.97 -5.89 5.86
C LEU A 189 7.19 -7.11 5.35
N ALA A 190 7.93 -8.10 4.85
CA ALA A 190 7.39 -9.33 4.31
C ALA A 190 8.05 -10.57 4.93
N ALA A 191 7.50 -11.74 4.66
CA ALA A 191 8.00 -13.03 5.15
C ALA A 191 9.26 -13.55 4.42
N SER A 192 9.84 -12.76 3.50
CA SER A 192 10.98 -13.11 2.64
C SER A 192 12.08 -12.06 2.74
#